data_AF-B8HNB1-F1
#
_entry.id   AF-B8HNB1-F1
#
_cell.length_a   1.000
_cell.length_b   1.000
_cell.length_c   1.000
_cell.angle_alpha   90.00
_cell.angle_beta   90.00
_cell.angle_gamma   90.00
#
_symmetry.space_group_name_H-M   'P 1'
#
loop_
_entity.id
_entity.type
_entity.pdbx_description
1 polymer ?
#
loop_
_entity_poly.entity_id
_entity_poly.type
_entity_poly.pdbx_seq_one_letter_code
_entity_poly.pdbx_strand_id
1 'polypeptide(L)'
;MDSVSPKHPLYAVSVAQLRQSGVPRKQALTLMSSHETIPLTDQWIECFWCPQCQRKEWYHVRKLEQSYQVSLAPRDLWQRATGTINPDGNPSVGEFTRRQARQTNGRKFYQ
;
A
#
# COMPACT_ATOMS: atom_id res chain seq x y z
N MET A 1 2.44 10.90 -13.28
CA MET A 1 1.58 10.08 -12.41
C MET A 1 1.44 10.83 -11.12
N ASP A 2 0.22 11.02 -10.65
CA ASP A 2 -0.06 11.84 -9.47
C ASP A 2 -0.52 10.92 -8.34
N SER A 3 0.07 11.07 -7.15
CA SER A 3 -0.38 10.32 -5.97
C SER A 3 -1.77 10.78 -5.56
N VAL A 4 -2.67 9.82 -5.35
CA VAL A 4 -4.09 10.07 -5.02
C VAL A 4 -4.57 9.28 -3.79
N SER A 5 -3.64 8.69 -3.02
CA SER A 5 -3.93 8.02 -1.75
C SER A 5 -2.86 8.30 -0.71
N PRO A 6 -3.15 8.07 0.58
CA PRO A 6 -2.11 7.87 1.59
C PRO A 6 -1.18 6.71 1.22
N LYS A 7 -0.01 6.66 1.86
CA LYS A 7 0.90 5.51 1.79
C LYS A 7 0.41 4.42 2.73
N HIS A 8 0.39 3.18 2.26
CA HIS A 8 -0.02 2.01 3.03
C HIS A 8 1.20 1.12 3.31
N PRO A 9 1.86 1.24 4.48
CA PRO A 9 3.09 0.53 4.77
C PRO A 9 2.90 -0.98 4.74
N LEU A 10 3.93 -1.68 4.26
CA LEU A 10 3.95 -3.13 4.24
C LEU A 10 4.61 -3.71 5.48
N TYR A 11 4.23 -4.94 5.80
CA TYR A 11 4.75 -5.69 6.93
C TYR A 11 5.33 -7.02 6.44
N ALA A 12 6.39 -7.46 7.10
CA ALA A 12 6.94 -8.79 6.96
C ALA A 12 6.40 -9.67 8.08
N VAL A 13 5.90 -10.84 7.71
CA VAL A 13 5.37 -11.87 8.61
C VAL A 13 6.22 -13.14 8.59
N SER A 14 7.36 -13.10 7.90
CA SER A 14 8.28 -14.23 7.82
C SER A 14 9.73 -13.77 7.64
N VAL A 15 10.66 -14.63 8.07
CA VAL A 15 12.10 -14.47 7.84
C VAL A 15 12.41 -14.31 6.36
N ALA A 16 11.72 -15.04 5.47
CA ALA A 16 11.95 -14.96 4.03
C ALA A 16 11.65 -13.56 3.48
N GLN A 17 10.54 -12.95 3.91
CA GLN A 17 10.16 -11.60 3.51
C GLN A 17 11.12 -10.54 4.04
N LEU A 18 11.58 -10.67 5.30
CA LEU A 18 12.62 -9.80 5.87
C LEU A 18 13.93 -9.89 5.07
N ARG A 19 14.30 -11.09 4.64
CA ARG A 19 15.50 -11.26 3.80
C ARG A 19 15.34 -10.61 2.43
N GLN A 20 14.16 -10.69 1.83
CA GLN A 20 13.87 -10.02 0.56
C GLN A 20 13.90 -8.49 0.68
N SER A 21 13.54 -7.95 1.85
CA SER A 21 13.68 -6.53 2.15
C SER A 21 15.12 -6.10 2.49
N GLY A 22 16.07 -7.04 2.53
CA GLY A 22 17.50 -6.75 2.76
C GLY A 22 17.98 -7.01 4.19
N VAL A 23 17.13 -7.53 5.08
CA VAL A 23 17.52 -7.86 6.46
C VAL A 23 18.37 -9.14 6.49
N PRO A 24 19.56 -9.11 7.13
CA PRO A 24 20.40 -10.30 7.29
C PRO A 24 19.67 -11.43 8.02
N ARG A 25 19.91 -12.69 7.64
CA ARG A 25 19.19 -13.87 8.17
C ARG A 25 19.19 -13.95 9.70
N LYS A 26 20.33 -13.70 10.35
CA LYS A 26 20.44 -13.74 11.83
C LYS A 26 19.52 -12.71 12.47
N GLN A 27 19.56 -11.47 11.98
CA GLN A 27 18.70 -10.39 12.47
C GLN A 27 17.22 -10.70 12.20
N ALA A 28 16.89 -11.25 11.03
CA ALA A 28 15.53 -11.64 10.69
C ALA A 28 14.97 -12.73 11.62
N LEU A 29 15.80 -13.73 11.99
CA LEU A 29 15.40 -14.76 12.97
C LEU A 29 15.13 -14.15 14.35
N THR A 30 16.01 -13.26 14.81
CA THR A 30 15.82 -12.57 16.10
C THR A 30 14.57 -11.68 16.12
N LEU A 31 14.31 -10.96 15.02
CA LEU A 31 13.10 -10.13 14.93
C LEU A 31 11.82 -10.98 14.96
N MET A 32 11.81 -12.11 14.25
CA MET A 32 10.64 -13.01 14.20
C MET A 32 10.47 -13.84 15.48
N SER A 33 11.50 -14.02 16.31
CA SER A 33 11.34 -14.64 17.62
C SER A 33 10.65 -13.73 18.63
N SER A 34 10.75 -12.41 18.44
CA SER A 34 10.21 -11.40 19.38
C SER A 34 8.91 -10.76 18.91
N HIS A 35 8.64 -10.79 17.60
CA HIS A 35 7.47 -10.15 17.00
C HIS A 35 6.89 -11.02 15.89
N GLU A 36 5.56 -11.08 15.83
CA GLU A 36 4.84 -11.79 14.76
C GLU A 36 4.86 -11.02 13.43
N THR A 37 4.88 -9.69 13.49
CA THR A 37 4.88 -8.81 12.31
C THR A 37 5.88 -7.68 12.45
N ILE A 38 6.66 -7.41 11.41
CA ILE A 38 7.68 -6.35 11.40
C ILE A 38 7.35 -5.33 10.29
N PRO A 39 7.24 -4.03 10.60
CA PRO A 39 7.02 -3.01 9.59
C PRO A 39 8.22 -2.87 8.64
N LEU A 40 7.93 -2.76 7.34
CA LEU A 40 8.91 -2.45 6.30
C LEU A 40 8.87 -0.94 6.02
N THR A 41 9.86 -0.21 6.52
CA THR A 41 9.91 1.25 6.41
C THR A 41 10.23 1.75 5.00
N ASP A 42 10.80 0.89 4.16
CA ASP A 42 11.20 1.18 2.78
C ASP A 42 10.12 0.80 1.76
N GLN A 43 9.00 0.20 2.18
CA GLN A 43 8.03 -0.39 1.27
C GLN A 43 6.58 -0.08 1.64
N TRP A 44 5.79 0.32 0.65
CA TRP A 44 4.38 0.60 0.82
C TRP A 44 3.59 0.38 -0.47
N ILE A 45 2.27 0.37 -0.34
CA ILE A 45 1.34 0.44 -1.47
C ILE A 45 0.80 1.86 -1.58
N GLU A 46 0.70 2.38 -2.81
CA GLU A 46 0.19 3.72 -3.10
C GLU A 46 -0.60 3.74 -4.41
N CYS A 47 -1.66 4.54 -4.44
CA CYS A 47 -2.51 4.71 -5.62
C CYS A 47 -2.05 5.92 -6.41
N PHE A 48 -1.88 5.72 -7.72
CA PHE A 48 -1.53 6.77 -8.66
C PHE A 48 -2.60 6.95 -9.72
N TRP A 49 -2.90 8.20 -10.05
CA TRP A 49 -3.69 8.56 -11.22
C TRP A 49 -2.80 8.64 -12.46
N CYS A 50 -3.24 7.99 -13.54
CA CYS A 50 -2.65 8.12 -14.85
C CYS A 50 -3.52 9.06 -15.72
N PRO A 51 -3.06 10.28 -16.05
CA PRO A 51 -3.85 11.22 -16.86
C PRO A 51 -4.01 10.76 -18.31
N GLN A 52 -3.06 9.98 -18.84
CA GLN A 52 -3.15 9.45 -20.20
C GLN A 52 -4.16 8.30 -20.30
N CYS A 53 -4.20 7.43 -19.29
CA CYS A 53 -5.11 6.28 -19.27
C CYS A 53 -6.47 6.57 -18.61
N GLN A 54 -6.63 7.75 -18.00
CA GLN A 54 -7.83 8.17 -17.28
C GLN A 54 -8.28 7.13 -16.22
N ARG A 55 -7.32 6.52 -15.52
CA ARG A 55 -7.58 5.51 -14.50
C ARG A 55 -6.63 5.61 -13.31
N LYS A 56 -7.06 5.02 -12.20
CA LYS A 56 -6.26 4.84 -10.99
C LYS A 56 -5.66 3.44 -11.00
N GLU A 57 -4.38 3.34 -10.66
CA GLU A 57 -3.68 2.07 -10.50
C GLU A 57 -2.92 2.05 -9.17
N TRP A 58 -2.79 0.86 -8.59
CA TRP A 58 -2.09 0.67 -7.33
C TRP A 58 -0.73 0.05 -7.56
N TYR A 59 0.26 0.62 -6.90
CA TYR A 59 1.64 0.21 -7.08
C TYR A 59 2.28 -0.14 -5.75
N HIS A 60 3.11 -1.17 -5.78
CA HIS A 60 4.13 -1.42 -4.77
C HIS A 60 5.27 -0.45 -5.03
N VAL A 61 5.55 0.39 -4.04
CA VAL A 61 6.69 1.30 -4.06
C VAL A 61 7.72 0.78 -3.08
N ARG A 62 8.95 0.61 -3.55
CA ARG A 62 10.12 0.33 -2.74
C ARG A 62 11.11 1.47 -2.87
N LYS A 63 11.42 2.10 -1.75
CA LYS A 63 12.45 3.13 -1.64
C LYS A 63 13.81 2.47 -1.48
N LEU A 64 14.73 2.79 -2.38
CA LEU A 64 16.15 2.50 -2.26
C LEU A 64 16.88 3.78 -1.82
N GLU A 65 18.20 3.71 -1.61
CA GLU A 65 18.99 4.85 -1.11
C GLU A 65 18.88 6.09 -2.00
N GLN A 66 18.86 5.92 -3.32
CA GLN A 66 18.85 7.03 -4.30
C GLN A 66 17.77 6.89 -5.37
N SER A 67 16.91 5.88 -5.29
CA SER A 67 15.90 5.60 -6.32
C SER A 67 14.65 4.97 -5.74
N TYR A 68 13.58 4.96 -6.54
CA TYR A 68 12.34 4.26 -6.23
C TYR A 68 12.13 3.16 -7.27
N GLN A 69 11.85 1.96 -6.79
CA GLN A 69 11.32 0.89 -7.62
C GLN A 69 9.81 0.88 -7.48
N VAL A 70 9.11 0.86 -8.62
CA VAL A 70 7.66 0.90 -8.68
C VAL A 70 7.20 -0.25 -9.57
N SER A 71 6.30 -1.08 -9.06
CA SER A 71 5.67 -2.18 -9.79
C SER A 71 4.19 -2.26 -9.46
N LEU A 72 3.38 -2.84 -10.33
CA LEU A 72 1.95 -3.04 -10.05
C LEU A 72 1.79 -3.88 -8.78
N ALA A 73 0.92 -3.44 -7.87
CA ALA A 73 0.70 -4.13 -6.61
C ALA A 73 -0.05 -5.46 -6.83
N PRO A 74 0.58 -6.63 -6.60
CA PRO A 74 -0.12 -7.89 -6.70
C PRO A 74 -1.11 -8.04 -5.54
N ARG A 75 -2.16 -8.85 -5.76
CA ARG A 75 -3.27 -9.04 -4.79
C ARG A 75 -2.79 -9.51 -3.42
N ASP A 76 -1.85 -10.45 -3.39
CA ASP A 76 -1.34 -11.03 -2.14
C ASP A 76 -0.55 -10.03 -1.29
N LEU A 77 -0.03 -8.96 -1.90
CA LEU A 77 0.70 -7.91 -1.18
C LEU A 77 -0.22 -7.14 -0.23
N TRP A 78 -1.51 -7.05 -0.55
CA TRP A 78 -2.50 -6.36 0.26
C TRP A 78 -2.75 -7.01 1.62
N GLN A 79 -2.56 -8.33 1.73
CA GLN A 79 -2.66 -9.06 3.01
C GLN A 79 -1.61 -8.59 4.02
N ARG A 80 -0.56 -7.91 3.54
CA ARG A 80 0.59 -7.44 4.33
C ARG A 80 0.58 -5.93 4.52
N ALA A 81 -0.42 -5.21 4.03
CA ALA A 81 -0.52 -3.76 4.12
C ALA A 81 -1.46 -3.35 5.27
N THR A 82 -1.12 -2.34 6.05
CA THR A 82 -2.03 -1.84 7.10
C THR A 82 -3.09 -0.92 6.52
N GLY A 83 -4.32 -1.05 7.04
CA GLY A 83 -5.38 -0.07 6.82
C GLY A 83 -5.90 0.00 5.40
N THR A 84 -5.81 -1.09 4.61
CA THR A 84 -6.25 -1.01 3.21
C THR A 84 -7.11 -2.16 2.70
N ILE A 85 -8.07 -1.70 1.92
CA ILE A 85 -9.10 -2.34 1.13
C ILE A 85 -8.42 -2.84 -0.14
N ASN A 86 -8.54 -4.14 -0.45
CA ASN A 86 -8.14 -4.70 -1.75
C ASN A 86 -8.74 -3.83 -2.88
N PRO A 87 -8.00 -3.48 -3.94
CA PRO A 87 -8.46 -2.62 -5.03
C PRO A 87 -9.68 -3.17 -5.78
N ASP A 88 -9.94 -4.48 -5.67
CA ASP A 88 -11.19 -5.12 -6.13
C ASP A 88 -12.41 -4.84 -5.23
N GLY A 89 -12.22 -4.13 -4.12
CA GLY A 89 -13.17 -3.98 -3.04
C GLY A 89 -12.95 -5.03 -1.96
N ASN A 90 -12.93 -4.58 -0.70
CA ASN A 90 -13.07 -5.48 0.43
C ASN A 90 -14.57 -5.81 0.61
N PRO A 91 -14.99 -7.09 0.60
CA PRO A 91 -16.39 -7.49 0.73
C PRO A 91 -17.09 -6.96 1.99
N SER A 92 -16.36 -6.59 3.05
CA SER A 92 -16.94 -6.06 4.30
C SER A 92 -17.05 -4.53 4.39
N VAL A 93 -16.54 -3.77 3.42
CA VAL A 93 -16.58 -2.28 3.41
C VAL A 93 -17.19 -1.68 2.15
N GLY A 94 -17.79 -2.51 1.28
CA GLY A 94 -18.49 -2.08 0.07
C GLY A 94 -19.68 -1.14 0.31
N GLU A 95 -20.13 -0.96 1.56
CA GLU A 95 -21.20 -0.01 1.92
C GLU A 95 -20.70 1.35 2.40
N PHE A 96 -19.55 1.42 3.09
CA PHE A 96 -19.11 2.68 3.71
C PHE A 96 -18.47 3.66 2.69
N THR A 97 -17.64 3.16 1.77
CA THR A 97 -16.98 4.02 0.77
C THR A 97 -17.97 4.54 -0.28
N ARG A 98 -19.06 3.80 -0.56
CA ARG A 98 -20.09 4.23 -1.52
C ARG A 98 -20.93 5.42 -1.00
N ARG A 99 -21.11 5.52 0.32
CA ARG A 99 -21.83 6.64 0.96
C ARG A 99 -20.99 7.92 1.01
N GLN A 100 -19.69 7.81 1.31
CA GLN A 100 -18.78 8.96 1.35
C GLN A 100 -18.52 9.56 -0.04
N ALA A 101 -18.41 8.72 -1.09
CA ALA A 101 -18.24 9.19 -2.46
C ALA A 101 -19.47 9.94 -3.03
N ARG A 102 -20.66 9.77 -2.44
CA ARG A 102 -21.87 10.53 -2.81
C ARG A 102 -22.01 11.85 -2.06
N GLN A 103 -21.22 12.10 -1.01
CA GLN A 103 -21.40 13.27 -0.14
C GLN A 103 -20.51 14.47 -0.52
N THR A 104 -19.56 14.30 -1.44
CA THR A 104 -18.64 15.37 -1.89
C THR A 104 -19.05 16.08 -3.19
N ASN A 105 -20.20 15.76 -3.78
CA ASN A 105 -20.70 16.49 -4.94
C ASN A 105 -21.78 17.50 -4.54
N GLY A 106 -21.36 18.66 -4.06
CA GLY A 106 -22.30 19.74 -3.77
C GLY A 106 -21.70 20.92 -3.05
N ARG A 107 -20.86 21.71 -3.73
CA ARG A 107 -20.90 23.19 -3.69
C ARG A 107 -19.83 23.78 -4.60
N LYS A 108 -20.22 24.07 -5.84
CA LYS A 108 -19.61 25.18 -6.60
C LYS A 108 -20.04 26.47 -5.91
N PHE A 109 -19.09 27.31 -5.53
CA PHE A 109 -19.32 28.74 -5.43
C PHE A 109 -18.26 29.44 -6.28
N TYR A 110 -18.74 30.05 -7.36
CA TYR A 110 -18.06 31.16 -8.02
C TYR A 110 -18.18 32.38 -7.10
N GLN A 111 -17.08 33.10 -6.91
CA GLN A 111 -17.03 34.56 -6.92
C GLN A 111 -15.64 34.97 -7.41
#